data_AF-A0A7X8RBF1-F1
#
_entry.id   AF-A0A7X8RBF1-F1
#
_cell.length_a   1.000
_cell.length_b   1.000
_cell.length_c   1.000
_cell.angle_alpha   90.00
_cell.angle_beta   90.00
_cell.angle_gamma   90.00
#
_symmetry.space_group_name_H-M   'P 1'
#
loop_
_entity.id
_entity.type
_entity.pdbx_description
1 polymer ?
#
loop_
_entity_poly.entity_id
_entity_poly.type
_entity_poly.pdbx_seq_one_letter_code
_entity_poly.pdbx_strand_id
1 'polypeptide(L)' 'MAQSAAQSIRVSRQQKNLMRSQLEDILEVQQMLENRIEGYQQQTEYPEYNRFWNEIKQRNQENIQVVARYMVMKCNR' A
#
# COMPACT_ATOMS: atom_id res chain seq x y z
N MET A 1 -26.73 14.66 27.91
CA MET A 1 -26.33 13.60 26.97
C MET A 1 -26.52 14.12 25.55
N ALA A 2 -25.47 14.69 24.94
CA ALA A 2 -25.51 15.14 23.57
C ALA A 2 -25.05 13.98 22.68
N GLN A 3 -26.00 13.27 22.08
CA GLN A 3 -25.71 12.29 21.05
C GLN A 3 -25.09 13.04 19.87
N SER A 4 -23.79 12.89 19.70
CA SER A 4 -23.04 13.30 18.53
C SER A 4 -23.72 12.68 17.31
N ALA A 5 -24.38 13.53 16.52
CA ALA A 5 -24.83 13.18 15.18
C ALA A 5 -23.57 12.99 14.33
N ALA A 6 -23.01 11.79 14.37
CA ALA A 6 -22.08 11.32 13.36
C ALA A 6 -22.86 11.23 12.04
N GLN A 7 -23.02 12.37 11.38
CA GLN A 7 -23.50 12.44 10.01
C GLN A 7 -22.62 11.48 9.21
N SER A 8 -23.22 10.38 8.74
CA SER A 8 -22.55 9.45 7.85
C SER A 8 -22.23 10.22 6.57
N ILE A 9 -21.03 10.80 6.48
CA ILE A 9 -20.54 11.40 5.24
C ILE A 9 -20.42 10.23 4.26
N ARG A 10 -21.46 10.04 3.44
CA ARG A 10 -21.49 9.00 2.42
C ARG A 10 -20.56 9.47 1.30
N VAL A 11 -19.38 8.86 1.23
CA VAL A 11 -18.43 9.08 0.13
C VAL A 11 -19.11 8.69 -1.19
N SER A 12 -19.10 9.59 -2.16
CA SER A 12 -19.75 9.35 -3.45
C SER A 12 -19.06 8.22 -4.21
N ARG A 13 -19.79 7.55 -5.10
CA ARG A 13 -19.20 6.50 -5.96
C ARG A 13 -18.03 7.05 -6.79
N GLN A 14 -18.15 8.28 -7.27
CA GLN A 14 -17.09 8.94 -8.04
C GLN A 14 -15.82 9.13 -7.19
N GLN A 15 -15.96 9.59 -5.94
CA GLN A 15 -14.82 9.72 -5.01
C GLN A 15 -14.20 8.37 -4.68
N LYS A 16 -15.01 7.32 -4.48
CA LYS A 16 -14.50 5.96 -4.26
C LYS A 16 -13.72 5.42 -5.47
N ASN A 17 -14.20 5.68 -6.69
CA ASN A 17 -13.52 5.27 -7.91
C ASN A 17 -12.20 6.01 -8.11
N LEU A 18 -12.17 7.34 -7.87
CA LEU A 18 -10.94 8.12 -7.93
C LEU A 18 -9.91 7.63 -6.91
N MET A 19 -10.33 7.39 -5.67
CA MET A 19 -9.45 6.81 -4.66
C MET A 19 -8.96 5.42 -5.08
N ARG A 20 -9.82 4.59 -5.68
CA ARG A 20 -9.42 3.27 -6.18
C ARG A 20 -8.30 3.38 -7.21
N SER A 21 -8.43 4.25 -8.22
CA SER A 21 -7.40 4.40 -9.26
C SER A 21 -6.08 4.90 -8.67
N GLN A 22 -6.13 5.87 -7.74
CA GLN A 22 -4.93 6.34 -7.05
C GLN A 22 -4.25 5.23 -6.24
N LEU A 23 -5.01 4.35 -5.60
CA LEU A 23 -4.45 3.21 -4.87
C LEU A 23 -3.91 2.12 -5.82
N GLU A 24 -4.50 1.94 -7.00
CA GLU A 24 -3.97 1.07 -8.06
C GLU A 24 -2.61 1.59 -8.55
N ASP A 25 -2.47 2.89 -8.80
CA ASP A 25 -1.21 3.53 -9.18
C ASP A 25 -0.13 3.31 -8.08
N ILE A 26 -0.49 3.44 -6.80
CA ILE A 26 0.44 3.19 -5.70
C ILE A 26 0.87 1.72 -5.64
N LEU A 27 -0.04 0.77 -5.87
CA LEU A 27 0.30 -0.66 -5.91
C LEU A 27 1.26 -0.98 -7.05
N GLU A 28 1.11 -0.33 -8.22
CA GLU A 28 2.05 -0.48 -9.33
C GLU A 28 3.46 0.00 -8.93
N VAL A 29 3.57 1.18 -8.29
CA VAL A 29 4.86 1.69 -7.79
C VAL A 29 5.47 0.76 -6.75
N GLN A 30 4.67 0.21 -5.83
CA GLN A 30 5.14 -0.75 -4.83
C GLN A 30 5.63 -2.06 -5.47
N GLN A 31 4.98 -2.53 -6.52
CA GLN A 31 5.44 -3.69 -7.29
C GLN A 31 6.75 -3.41 -8.03
N MET A 32 6.89 -2.24 -8.63
CA MET A 32 8.15 -1.80 -9.24
C MET A 32 9.28 -1.71 -8.21
N LEU A 33 8.98 -1.20 -7.02
CA LEU A 33 9.92 -1.12 -5.91
C LEU A 33 10.34 -2.52 -5.44
N GLU A 34 9.41 -3.46 -5.28
CA GLU A 34 9.70 -4.85 -4.94
C GLU A 34 10.73 -5.47 -5.91
N ASN A 35 10.46 -5.36 -7.21
CA ASN A 35 11.34 -5.89 -8.24
C ASN A 35 12.75 -5.27 -8.20
N ARG A 36 12.84 -3.96 -7.90
CA ARG A 36 14.14 -3.27 -7.74
C ARG A 36 14.89 -3.75 -6.50
N ILE A 37 14.20 -3.89 -5.36
CA ILE A 37 14.80 -4.39 -4.12
C ILE A 37 15.37 -5.80 -4.36
N GLU A 38 14.60 -6.68 -4.99
CA GLU A 38 15.05 -8.04 -5.33
C GLU A 38 16.28 -8.01 -6.25
N GLY A 39 16.28 -7.16 -7.27
CA GLY A 39 17.41 -7.00 -8.18
C GLY A 39 18.68 -6.53 -7.45
N TYR A 40 18.58 -5.56 -6.54
CA TYR A 40 19.74 -5.08 -5.78
C TYR A 40 20.20 -6.09 -4.71
N GLN A 41 19.26 -6.80 -4.08
CA GLN A 41 19.57 -7.85 -3.14
C GLN A 41 20.40 -8.96 -3.78
N GLN A 42 20.04 -9.40 -4.99
CA GLN A 42 20.79 -10.42 -5.73
C GLN A 42 22.23 -9.99 -6.09
N GLN A 43 22.48 -8.69 -6.22
CA GLN A 43 23.80 -8.12 -6.53
C GLN A 43 24.60 -7.78 -5.26
N THR A 44 24.00 -7.88 -4.08
CA THR A 44 24.61 -7.46 -2.83
C THR A 44 25.42 -8.61 -2.22
N GLU A 45 26.74 -8.43 -2.12
CA GLU A 45 27.63 -9.43 -1.53
C GLU A 45 27.68 -9.34 0.00
N TYR A 46 27.67 -8.12 0.55
CA TYR A 46 27.88 -7.90 1.98
C TYR A 46 26.62 -8.24 2.80
N PRO A 47 26.69 -9.16 3.79
CA PRO A 47 25.51 -9.66 4.51
C PRO A 47 24.70 -8.58 5.24
N GLU A 48 25.34 -7.54 5.75
CA GLU A 48 24.65 -6.45 6.44
C GLU A 48 23.71 -5.67 5.51
N TYR A 49 24.14 -5.42 4.27
CA TYR A 49 23.33 -4.75 3.27
C TYR A 49 22.19 -5.66 2.77
N ASN A 50 22.42 -6.97 2.71
CA ASN A 50 21.34 -7.93 2.45
C ASN A 50 20.27 -7.93 3.54
N ARG A 51 20.64 -7.75 4.81
CA ARG A 51 19.66 -7.58 5.90
C ARG A 51 18.82 -6.32 5.69
N PHE A 52 19.46 -5.21 5.31
CA PHE A 52 18.75 -3.97 4.99
C PHE A 52 17.75 -4.16 3.85
N TRP A 53 18.14 -4.83 2.75
CA TRP A 53 17.21 -5.12 1.65
C TRP A 53 16.02 -5.95 2.09
N ASN A 54 16.22 -6.98 2.94
CA ASN A 54 15.14 -7.76 3.51
C ASN A 54 14.17 -6.91 4.35
N GLU A 55 14.70 -6.01 5.18
CA GLU A 55 13.87 -5.10 5.99
C GLU A 55 13.02 -4.17 5.12
N ILE A 56 13.62 -3.59 4.08
CA ILE A 56 12.90 -2.71 3.14
C ILE A 56 11.85 -3.49 2.34
N LYS A 57 12.18 -4.71 1.90
CA LYS A 57 11.24 -5.61 1.22
C LYS A 57 10.03 -5.92 2.10
N GLN A 58 10.26 -6.32 3.35
CA GLN A 58 9.20 -6.63 4.29
C GLN A 58 8.26 -5.43 4.51
N ARG A 59 8.81 -4.22 4.70
CA ARG A 59 8.02 -3.00 4.83
C ARG A 59 7.19 -2.68 3.59
N ASN A 60 7.74 -2.90 2.39
CA ASN A 60 7.01 -2.72 1.15
C ASN A 60 5.80 -3.68 1.07
N GLN A 61 6.00 -4.95 1.42
CA GLN A 61 4.94 -5.96 1.46
C GLN A 61 3.84 -5.61 2.48
N GLU A 62 4.21 -5.12 3.66
CA GLU A 62 3.26 -4.64 4.67
C GLU A 62 2.42 -3.46 4.13
N ASN A 63 3.05 -2.52 3.43
CA ASN A 63 2.37 -1.39 2.80
C ASN A 63 1.40 -1.83 1.68
N ILE A 64 1.80 -2.79 0.84
CA ILE A 64 0.94 -3.41 -0.17
C ILE A 64 -0.33 -3.97 0.48
N GLN A 65 -0.18 -4.71 1.59
CA GLN A 65 -1.31 -5.28 2.30
C GLN A 65 -2.23 -4.20 2.91
N VAL A 66 -1.67 -3.12 3.45
CA VAL A 66 -2.45 -1.99 3.97
C VAL A 66 -3.29 -1.35 2.87
N VAL A 67 -2.69 -1.07 1.71
CA VAL A 67 -3.37 -0.49 0.55
C VAL A 67 -4.47 -1.42 0.05
N ALA A 68 -4.14 -2.69 -0.19
CA ALA A 68 -5.09 -3.68 -0.67
C ALA A 68 -6.30 -3.86 0.26
N ARG A 69 -6.07 -3.94 1.59
CA ARG A 69 -7.16 -4.02 2.58
C ARG A 69 -8.04 -2.77 2.54
N TYR A 70 -7.45 -1.59 2.43
CA TYR A 70 -8.23 -0.34 2.35
C TYR A 70 -9.11 -0.30 1.11
N MET A 71 -8.60 -0.73 -0.05
CA MET A 71 -9.37 -0.80 -1.30
C MET A 71 -10.61 -1.69 -1.16
N VAL A 72 -10.46 -2.89 -0.57
CA VAL A 72 -11.59 -3.80 -0.35
C VAL A 72 -12.62 -3.18 0.60
N MET A 73 -12.17 -2.64 1.74
CA MET A 73 -13.06 -2.10 2.77
C MET A 73 -13.78 -0.81 2.38
N LYS A 74 -13.12 0.08 1.64
CA LYS A 74 -13.58 1.47 1.45
C LYS A 74 -13.88 1.84 0.00
N CYS A 75 -13.24 1.18 -0.96
CA CYS A 75 -13.44 1.42 -2.38
C CYS A 75 -14.36 0.40 -3.06
N ASN A 76 -14.90 -0.61 -2.35
CA ASN A 76 -15.72 -1.68 -2.94
C ASN A 76 -15.00 -2.32 -4.15
N ARG A 77 -13.77 -2.79 -3.93
CA ARG A 77 -13.08 -3.69 -4.86
C ARG A 77 -13.38 -5.12 -4.49
#